data_AF-W6TRA3-F1
#
_entry.id   AF-W6TRA3-F1
#
_cell.length_a   1.000
_cell.length_b   1.000
_cell.length_c   1.000
_cell.angle_alpha   90.00
_cell.angle_beta   90.00
_cell.angle_gamma   90.00
#
_symmetry.space_group_name_H-M   'P 1'
#
loop_
_entity.id
_entity.type
_entity.pdbx_description
1 polymer ?
#
loop_
_entity_poly.entity_id
_entity_poly.type
_entity_poly.pdbx_seq_one_letter_code
_entity_poly.pdbx_strand_id
1 'polypeptide(L)' 'MTNPTEIIPGVIFYSYFSAQRKEKVGFFEHSTLVLQVSGQFTLETASQKVSMKGGQMLLIRKNQLGEITKTPLEG' A
#
# COMPACT_ATOMS: atom_id res chain seq x y z
N MET A 1 6.02 9.36 -7.30
CA MET A 1 4.63 8.85 -7.41
C MET A 1 3.93 9.78 -8.36
N THR A 2 3.65 9.35 -9.58
CA THR A 2 2.67 10.05 -10.41
C THR A 2 1.33 9.54 -9.95
N ASN A 3 0.81 10.15 -8.89
CA ASN A 3 -0.57 9.90 -8.48
C ASN A 3 -1.48 10.32 -9.64
N PRO A 4 -2.60 9.62 -9.86
CA PRO A 4 -3.60 10.14 -10.78
C PRO A 4 -3.92 11.57 -10.40
N THR A 5 -3.89 12.44 -11.41
CA THR A 5 -4.07 13.89 -11.26
C THR A 5 -5.46 14.24 -10.73
N GLU A 6 -6.40 13.29 -10.78
CA GLU A 6 -7.77 13.44 -10.33
C GLU A 6 -8.24 12.20 -9.57
N ILE A 7 -8.72 12.41 -8.35
CA ILE A 7 -9.49 11.42 -7.59
C ILE A 7 -10.94 11.59 -8.03
N ILE A 8 -11.44 10.71 -8.90
CA ILE A 8 -12.84 10.77 -9.35
C ILE A 8 -13.74 10.38 -8.16
N PRO A 9 -14.67 11.25 -7.71
CA PRO A 9 -15.62 10.91 -6.66
C PRO A 9 -16.40 9.64 -7.05
N GLY A 10 -16.31 8.60 -6.22
CA GLY A 10 -16.94 7.29 -6.47
C GLY A 10 -16.03 6.21 -7.07
N VAL A 11 -14.80 6.54 -7.49
CA VAL A 11 -13.79 5.55 -7.92
C VAL A 11 -12.82 5.28 -6.76
N ILE A 12 -12.92 4.09 -6.17
CA ILE A 12 -12.26 3.69 -4.90
C ILE A 12 -11.04 2.77 -5.16
N PHE A 13 -10.61 2.60 -6.41
CA PHE A 13 -9.54 1.66 -6.77
C PHE A 13 -8.35 2.38 -7.41
N TYR A 14 -7.24 2.40 -6.68
CA TYR A 14 -5.93 2.79 -7.20
C TYR A 14 -5.07 1.54 -7.33
N SER A 15 -4.66 1.22 -8.56
CA SER A 15 -3.70 0.15 -8.81
C SER A 15 -2.29 0.72 -8.77
N TYR A 16 -1.39 0.03 -8.09
CA TYR A 16 0.02 0.39 -8.07
C TYR A 16 0.87 -0.75 -8.63
N PHE A 17 1.52 -0.49 -9.75
CA PHE A 17 2.49 -1.40 -10.35
C PHE A 17 3.90 -0.83 -10.18
N SER A 18 4.84 -1.67 -9.73
CA SER A 18 6.25 -1.31 -9.65
C SER A 18 7.11 -2.51 -10.01
N ALA A 19 8.04 -2.31 -10.95
CA ALA A 19 9.06 -3.28 -11.34
C ALA A 19 10.30 -3.24 -10.43
N GLN A 20 10.31 -2.36 -9.42
CA GLN A 20 11.42 -2.21 -8.47
C GLN A 20 10.89 -2.11 -7.04
N ARG A 21 11.77 -2.36 -6.07
CA ARG A 21 11.47 -2.12 -4.65
C ARG A 21 11.18 -0.63 -4.42
N LYS A 22 10.17 -0.34 -3.61
CA LYS A 22 9.77 1.02 -3.24
C LYS A 22 9.55 1.08 -1.74
N GLU A 23 10.03 2.17 -1.14
CA GLU A 23 9.91 2.46 0.28
C GLU A 23 9.33 3.85 0.44
N LYS A 24 8.37 4.00 1.35
CA LYS A 24 7.74 5.28 1.60
C LYS A 24 7.18 5.33 3.01
N VAL A 25 7.53 6.39 3.74
CA VAL A 25 6.83 6.79 4.96
C VAL A 25 5.59 7.60 4.57
N GLY A 26 4.46 7.29 5.19
CA GLY A 26 3.20 7.97 4.93
C GLY A 26 2.33 8.07 6.17
N PHE A 27 1.58 9.17 6.25
CA PHE A 27 0.46 9.33 7.17
C PHE A 27 -0.84 9.03 6.42
N PHE A 28 -1.57 8.02 6.86
CA PHE A 28 -2.83 7.59 6.26
C PHE A 28 -4.00 8.34 6.88
N GLU A 29 -4.33 9.53 6.35
CA GLU A 29 -5.42 10.38 6.87
C GLU A 29 -6.80 9.70 6.79
N HIS A 30 -6.98 8.80 5.82
CA HIS A 30 -8.20 8.03 5.65
C HIS A 30 -7.94 6.53 5.78
N SER A 31 -9.01 5.76 6.01
CA SER A 31 -8.88 4.30 6.01
C SER A 31 -8.73 3.80 4.58
N THR A 32 -7.77 2.91 4.36
CA THR A 32 -7.43 2.39 3.03
C THR A 32 -7.43 0.88 3.05
N LEU A 33 -8.22 0.26 2.17
CA LEU A 33 -8.20 -1.17 1.96
C LEU A 33 -7.20 -1.50 0.85
N VAL A 34 -6.16 -2.25 1.20
CA VAL A 34 -5.11 -2.67 0.26
C VAL A 34 -5.32 -4.13 -0.09
N LEU A 35 -5.47 -4.43 -1.38
CA LEU A 35 -5.39 -5.79 -1.92
C LEU A 35 -4.04 -5.98 -2.59
N GLN A 36 -3.26 -6.95 -2.09
CA GLN A 36 -1.96 -7.26 -2.67
C GLN A 36 -2.13 -8.25 -3.83
N VAL A 37 -2.05 -7.75 -5.06
CA VAL A 37 -2.22 -8.59 -6.26
C VAL A 37 -0.96 -9.41 -6.57
N SER A 38 0.23 -8.79 -6.56
CA SER A 38 1.50 -9.45 -6.87
C SER A 38 2.68 -8.81 -6.13
N GLY A 39 3.71 -9.60 -5.82
CA GLY A 39 4.88 -9.21 -5.04
C GLY A 39 4.67 -9.38 -3.53
N GLN A 40 5.54 -8.74 -2.75
CA GLN A 40 5.40 -8.58 -1.31
C GLN A 40 5.10 -7.12 -0.95
N PHE A 41 4.24 -6.94 0.04
CA PHE A 41 3.90 -5.66 0.62
C PHE A 41 4.09 -5.75 2.13
N THR A 42 4.75 -4.77 2.72
CA THR A 42 4.94 -4.68 4.18
C THR A 42 4.49 -3.31 4.65
N LEU A 43 3.68 -3.28 5.71
CA LEU A 43 3.39 -2.08 6.49
C LEU A 43 4.07 -2.23 7.86
N GLU A 44 4.92 -1.28 8.20
CA GLU A 44 5.56 -1.19 9.51
C GLU A 44 5.13 0.09 10.22
N THR A 45 4.77 -0.04 11.49
CA THR A 45 4.33 1.06 12.36
C THR A 45 5.07 0.93 13.68
N ALA A 46 4.87 1.86 14.61
CA ALA A 46 5.50 1.79 15.93
C ALA A 46 5.18 0.51 16.73
N SER A 47 4.01 -0.11 16.50
CA SER A 47 3.52 -1.23 17.31
C SER A 47 3.39 -2.55 16.55
N GLN A 48 3.42 -2.53 15.21
CA GLN A 48 3.17 -3.71 14.39
C GLN A 48 3.91 -3.66 13.06
N LYS A 49 4.24 -4.85 12.58
CA LYS A 49 4.77 -5.11 11.24
C LYS A 49 3.93 -6.19 10.58
N VAL A 50 3.28 -5.85 9.46
CA VAL A 50 2.39 -6.75 8.73
C VAL A 50 2.93 -6.93 7.32
N SER A 51 3.13 -8.19 6.92
CA SER A 51 3.59 -8.55 5.57
C SER A 51 2.50 -9.33 4.83
N MET A 52 2.30 -8.99 3.56
CA MET A 52 1.31 -9.56 2.66
C MET A 52 1.96 -10.07 1.36
N LYS A 53 1.46 -11.21 0.88
CA LYS A 53 1.72 -11.81 -0.44
C LYS A 53 0.45 -11.72 -1.31
N GLY A 54 0.54 -12.21 -2.55
CA GLY A 54 -0.56 -12.22 -3.51
C GLY A 54 -1.87 -12.79 -2.93
N GLY A 55 -2.98 -12.10 -3.17
CA GLY A 55 -4.33 -12.48 -2.72
C GLY A 55 -4.68 -12.03 -1.29
N GLN A 56 -3.72 -11.50 -0.52
CA GLN A 56 -3.99 -11.03 0.85
C GLN A 56 -4.44 -9.57 0.88
N MET A 57 -5.20 -9.22 1.92
CA MET A 57 -5.78 -7.89 2.11
C MET A 57 -5.44 -7.32 3.48
N LEU A 58 -5.26 -6.00 3.54
CA LEU A 58 -5.04 -5.26 4.77
C LEU A 58 -5.89 -3.99 4.78
N LEU A 59 -6.65 -3.80 5.87
CA LEU A 59 -7.27 -2.52 6.17
C LEU A 59 -6.32 -1.68 7.01
N ILE A 60 -5.77 -0.64 6.41
CA ILE A 60 -5.02 0.40 7.13
C ILE A 60 -6.04 1.40 7.67
N ARG A 61 -5.97 1.70 8.97
CA ARG A 61 -6.95 2.58 9.63
C ARG A 61 -6.57 4.04 9.43
N LYS A 62 -7.56 4.92 9.58
CA LYS A 62 -7.35 6.38 9.55
C LYS A 62 -6.36 6.83 10.63
N ASN A 63 -5.65 7.91 10.34
CA ASN A 63 -4.66 8.57 11.19
C ASN A 63 -3.50 7.66 11.64
N GLN A 64 -3.13 6.70 10.80
CA GLN A 64 -2.05 5.79 11.07
C GLN A 64 -0.76 6.30 10.42
N LEU A 65 0.36 6.30 11.17
CA LEU A 65 1.69 6.57 10.63
C LEU A 65 2.39 5.23 10.40
N GLY A 66 2.94 5.04 9.21
CA GLY A 66 3.71 3.84 8.92
C GLY A 66 4.61 3.98 7.70
N GLU A 67 5.54 3.04 7.62
CA GLU A 67 6.40 2.82 6.47
C GLU A 67 5.84 1.68 5.63
N ILE A 68 5.67 1.93 4.34
CA ILE A 68 5.30 0.92 3.36
C ILE A 68 6.55 0.50 2.60
N THR A 69 6.78 -0.81 2.50
CA THR A 69 7.69 -1.40 1.53
C THR A 69 6.91 -2.23 0.52
N LYS A 70 7.10 -1.97 -0.78
CA LYS A 70 6.59 -2.80 -1.87
C LYS A 70 7.75 -3.40 -2.64
N THR A 71 7.81 -4.72 -2.69
CA THR A 71 8.81 -5.47 -3.47
C THR A 71 8.09 -6.27 -4.55
N PRO A 72 8.49 -6.16 -5.84
CA PRO A 72 8.00 -7.08 -6.88
C PRO A 72 8.41 -8.53 -6.57
N LEU A 73 7.76 -9.51 -7.20
CA LEU A 73 8.35 -10.86 -7.20
C LEU A 73 9.56 -10.84 -8.14
N GLU A 74 10.60 -11.58 -7.77
CA GLU A 74 11.67 -11.92 -8.71
C GLU A 74 11.03 -12.71 -9.87
N GLY A 75 11.25 -12.26 -11.09
CA GLY A 75 10.74 -12.85 -12.33
C GLY A 75 11.80 -12.75 -13.40
#